data_AF-A0A1H8ILR3-F1
#
_entry.id   AF-A0A1H8ILR3-F1
#
_cell.length_a   1.000
_cell.length_b   1.000
_cell.length_c   1.000
_cell.angle_alpha   90.00
_cell.angle_beta   90.00
_cell.angle_gamma   90.00
#
_symmetry.space_group_name_H-M   'P 1'
#
loop_
_entity.id
_entity.type
_entity.pdbx_description
1 polymer ?
#
loop_
_entity_poly.entity_id
_entity_poly.type
_entity_poly.pdbx_seq_one_letter_code
_entity_poly.pdbx_strand_id
1 'polypeptide(L)'
;MTQDQPKKHKKRASPNRIKHNRMAAIVAKTEGFGALKNKKQRVEFAREILARYGEDICHKRYYGIIETAECIYWFGILPRKVNELIDTYDSAKDIAKLLGHTELRIQRAMDHVVSDNINNILDEADSWLNKLDN
;
A
#
# COMPACT_ATOMS: atom_id res chain seq x y z
N MET A 1 6.69 -16.61 42.01
CA MET A 1 7.75 -16.76 41.00
C MET A 1 7.09 -16.65 39.63
N THR A 2 7.08 -15.47 39.03
CA THR A 2 6.60 -15.27 37.66
C THR A 2 7.79 -15.43 36.73
N GLN A 3 7.79 -16.51 35.95
CA GLN A 3 8.78 -16.70 34.89
C GLN A 3 8.54 -15.64 33.80
N ASP A 4 9.44 -14.67 33.69
CA ASP A 4 9.52 -13.76 32.54
C ASP A 4 9.73 -14.60 31.27
N GLN A 5 8.68 -14.72 30.45
CA GLN A 5 8.84 -15.31 29.12
C GLN A 5 9.81 -14.43 28.32
N PRO A 6 10.82 -15.01 27.64
CA PRO A 6 11.74 -14.22 26.84
C PRO A 6 10.96 -13.50 25.73
N LYS A 7 11.06 -12.16 25.71
CA LYS A 7 10.52 -11.33 24.62
C LYS A 7 11.07 -11.89 23.30
N LYS A 8 10.22 -12.52 22.48
CA LYS A 8 10.60 -13.01 21.16
C LYS A 8 11.26 -11.86 20.39
N HIS A 9 12.57 -11.95 20.15
CA HIS A 9 13.25 -11.03 19.25
C HIS A 9 12.54 -11.10 17.89
N LYS A 10 11.94 -9.98 17.46
CA LYS A 10 11.37 -9.88 16.11
C LYS A 10 12.53 -10.12 15.12
N LYS A 11 12.53 -11.27 14.44
CA LYS A 11 13.46 -11.54 13.34
C LYS A 11 13.30 -10.42 12.32
N ARG A 12 14.39 -9.72 11.99
CA ARG A 12 14.38 -8.69 10.95
C ARG A 12 13.88 -9.31 9.65
N ALA A 13 13.06 -8.55 8.90
CA ALA A 13 12.60 -9.00 7.60
C ALA A 13 13.80 -9.22 6.67
N SER A 14 13.70 -10.22 5.78
CA SER A 14 14.76 -10.45 4.80
C SER A 14 14.88 -9.26 3.84
N PRO A 15 16.08 -8.96 3.30
CA PRO A 15 16.28 -7.86 2.35
C PRO A 15 15.33 -7.92 1.15
N ASN A 16 15.05 -9.13 0.65
CA ASN A 16 14.11 -9.33 -0.46
C ASN A 16 12.67 -8.96 -0.08
N ARG A 17 12.23 -9.27 1.14
CA ARG A 17 10.89 -8.90 1.63
C ARG A 17 10.76 -7.39 1.80
N ILE A 18 11.81 -6.74 2.29
CA ILE A 18 11.86 -5.28 2.43
C ILE A 18 11.74 -4.63 1.04
N LYS A 19 12.55 -5.07 0.08
CA LYS A 19 12.48 -4.58 -1.30
C LYS A 19 11.10 -4.80 -1.93
N HIS A 20 10.54 -6.00 -1.80
CA HIS A 20 9.18 -6.33 -2.28
C HIS A 20 8.12 -5.39 -1.72
N ASN A 21 8.13 -5.18 -0.40
CA ASN A 21 7.17 -4.31 0.28
C ASN A 21 7.28 -2.85 -0.20
N ARG A 22 8.51 -2.35 -0.37
CA ARG A 22 8.74 -0.98 -0.90
C ARG A 22 8.20 -0.83 -2.31
N MET A 23 8.50 -1.78 -3.19
CA MET A 23 8.00 -1.76 -4.58
C MET A 23 6.48 -1.83 -4.62
N ALA A 24 5.87 -2.71 -3.82
CA ALA A 24 4.42 -2.79 -3.71
C ALA A 24 3.80 -1.50 -3.18
N ALA A 25 4.42 -0.85 -2.19
CA ALA A 25 3.97 0.43 -1.66
C ALA A 25 4.05 1.55 -2.70
N ILE A 26 5.11 1.60 -3.51
CA ILE A 26 5.25 2.58 -4.59
C ILE A 26 4.16 2.42 -5.64
N VAL A 27 3.94 1.18 -6.10
CA VAL A 27 2.85 0.88 -7.04
C VAL A 27 1.50 1.30 -6.45
N ALA A 28 1.23 0.95 -5.20
CA ALA A 28 -0.02 1.27 -4.52
C ALA A 28 -0.24 2.79 -4.34
N LYS A 29 0.83 3.55 -4.07
CA LYS A 29 0.81 5.02 -3.92
C LYS A 29 0.61 5.76 -5.23
N THR A 30 1.00 5.15 -6.34
CA THR A 30 0.91 5.80 -7.64
C THR A 30 -0.54 6.10 -7.99
N GLU A 31 -0.79 7.33 -8.42
CA GLU A 31 -2.11 7.79 -8.83
C GLU A 31 -2.71 6.90 -9.93
N GLY A 32 -4.01 6.63 -9.84
CA GLY A 32 -4.72 5.76 -10.78
C GLY A 32 -4.71 4.28 -10.41
N PHE A 33 -3.78 3.77 -9.59
CA PHE A 33 -3.73 2.35 -9.22
C PHE A 33 -5.07 1.85 -8.65
N GLY A 34 -5.66 2.61 -7.72
CA GLY A 34 -6.93 2.28 -7.08
C GLY A 34 -8.14 2.23 -8.01
N ALA A 35 -8.08 2.95 -9.14
CA ALA A 35 -9.15 2.99 -10.13
C ALA A 35 -9.12 1.79 -11.10
N LEU A 36 -8.04 0.99 -11.08
CA LEU A 36 -7.89 -0.17 -11.97
C LEU A 36 -8.84 -1.30 -11.55
N LYS A 37 -9.62 -1.79 -12.52
CA LYS A 37 -10.74 -2.72 -12.27
C LYS A 37 -10.31 -4.18 -12.22
N ASN A 38 -9.27 -4.53 -12.95
CA ASN A 38 -8.85 -5.93 -13.09
C ASN A 38 -7.35 -6.12 -12.91
N LYS A 39 -6.96 -7.37 -12.64
CA LYS A 39 -5.56 -7.76 -12.39
C LYS A 39 -4.66 -7.44 -13.59
N LYS A 40 -5.13 -7.60 -14.82
CA LYS A 40 -4.33 -7.34 -16.03
C LYS A 40 -3.90 -5.87 -16.11
N GLN A 41 -4.83 -4.95 -15.88
CA GLN A 41 -4.54 -3.51 -15.82
C GLN A 41 -3.53 -3.20 -14.71
N ARG A 42 -3.70 -3.80 -13.53
CA ARG A 42 -2.77 -3.62 -12.40
C ARG A 42 -1.37 -4.17 -12.70
N VAL A 43 -1.25 -5.29 -13.41
CA VAL A 43 0.04 -5.85 -13.86
C VAL A 43 0.75 -4.89 -14.80
N GLU A 44 0.04 -4.40 -15.82
CA GLU A 44 0.59 -3.50 -16.83
C GLU A 44 1.04 -2.18 -16.21
N PHE A 45 0.17 -1.58 -15.40
CA PHE A 45 0.49 -0.38 -14.63
C PHE A 45 1.69 -0.59 -13.70
N ALA A 46 1.71 -1.67 -12.92
CA ALA A 46 2.82 -1.95 -12.01
C ALA A 46 4.14 -2.16 -12.77
N ARG A 47 4.09 -2.78 -13.96
CA ARG A 47 5.29 -2.94 -14.82
C ARG A 47 5.86 -1.59 -15.22
N GLU A 48 5.02 -0.66 -15.68
CA GLU A 48 5.45 0.68 -16.08
C GLU A 48 6.08 1.46 -14.91
N ILE A 49 5.46 1.39 -13.73
CA ILE A 49 5.99 2.09 -12.55
C ILE A 49 7.32 1.50 -12.11
N LEU A 50 7.43 0.18 -12.03
CA LEU A 50 8.66 -0.49 -11.58
C LEU A 50 9.81 -0.36 -12.58
N ALA A 51 9.53 -0.29 -13.88
CA ALA A 51 10.54 -0.04 -14.90
C ALA A 51 11.29 1.30 -14.67
N ARG A 52 10.62 2.31 -14.12
CA ARG A 52 11.25 3.61 -13.76
C ARG A 52 12.33 3.48 -12.69
N TYR A 53 12.29 2.41 -11.91
CA TYR A 53 13.27 2.09 -10.86
C TYR A 53 14.24 0.97 -11.27
N GLY A 54 14.29 0.61 -12.56
CA GLY A 54 15.16 -0.44 -13.07
C GLY A 54 14.72 -1.86 -12.69
N GLU A 55 13.45 -2.05 -12.34
CA GLU A 55 12.92 -3.35 -11.91
C GLU A 55 11.99 -3.98 -12.95
N ASP A 56 12.02 -5.31 -13.05
CA ASP A 56 11.11 -6.09 -13.89
C ASP A 56 10.20 -6.98 -13.03
N ILE A 57 8.90 -6.65 -12.99
CA ILE A 57 7.88 -7.38 -12.22
C ILE A 57 7.68 -8.83 -12.69
N CYS A 58 8.06 -9.16 -13.92
CA CYS A 58 7.99 -10.52 -14.46
C CYS A 58 9.08 -11.44 -13.89
N HIS A 59 10.06 -10.88 -13.17
CA HIS A 59 11.03 -11.67 -12.43
C HIS A 59 10.33 -12.41 -11.28
N LYS A 60 10.60 -13.72 -11.11
CA LYS A 60 10.03 -14.57 -10.03
C LYS A 60 10.19 -14.00 -8.60
N ARG A 61 11.09 -13.04 -8.41
CA ARG A 61 11.37 -12.38 -7.12
C ARG A 61 10.28 -11.37 -6.72
N TYR A 62 9.41 -11.00 -7.66
CA TYR A 62 8.33 -10.04 -7.50
C TYR A 62 6.93 -10.65 -7.65
N TYR A 63 6.87 -11.99 -7.67
CA TYR A 63 5.60 -12.68 -7.57
C TYR A 63 4.89 -12.24 -6.28
N GLY A 64 3.66 -11.75 -6.39
CA GLY A 64 2.91 -11.24 -5.24
C GLY A 64 3.00 -9.72 -5.04
N ILE A 65 3.79 -8.96 -5.81
CA ILE A 65 3.86 -7.49 -5.65
C ILE A 65 2.47 -6.87 -5.82
N ILE A 66 1.71 -7.33 -6.81
CA ILE A 66 0.41 -6.77 -7.16
C ILE A 66 -0.59 -7.04 -6.04
N GLU A 67 -0.64 -8.27 -5.56
CA GLU A 67 -1.47 -8.67 -4.42
C GLU A 67 -1.09 -7.88 -3.17
N THR A 68 0.20 -7.63 -2.96
CA THR A 68 0.68 -6.82 -1.83
C THR A 68 0.30 -5.35 -2.01
N ALA A 69 0.43 -4.80 -3.22
CA ALA A 69 0.05 -3.43 -3.55
C ALA A 69 -1.46 -3.21 -3.37
N GLU A 70 -2.28 -4.19 -3.75
CA GLU A 70 -3.72 -4.17 -3.49
C GLU A 70 -4.01 -4.12 -1.99
N CYS A 71 -3.37 -4.98 -1.19
CA CYS A 71 -3.53 -4.96 0.26
C CYS A 71 -3.13 -3.61 0.87
N ILE A 72 -1.97 -3.07 0.48
CA ILE A 72 -1.50 -1.76 0.96
C ILE A 72 -2.48 -0.66 0.53
N TYR A 73 -2.99 -0.71 -0.69
CA TYR A 73 -3.96 0.28 -1.16
C TYR A 73 -5.25 0.23 -0.33
N TRP A 74 -5.87 -0.95 -0.22
CA TRP A 74 -7.18 -1.08 0.43
C TRP A 74 -7.16 -0.89 1.94
N PHE A 75 -6.08 -1.30 2.61
CA PHE A 75 -5.98 -1.31 4.07
C PHE A 75 -5.02 -0.24 4.62
N GLY A 76 -4.42 0.58 3.75
CA GLY A 76 -3.50 1.64 4.14
C GLY A 76 -3.84 2.95 3.48
N ILE A 77 -3.65 3.01 2.16
CA ILE A 77 -3.73 4.27 1.41
C ILE A 77 -5.16 4.79 1.34
N LEU A 78 -6.13 3.94 1.00
CA LEU A 78 -7.52 4.36 0.87
C LEU A 78 -8.09 4.86 2.23
N PRO A 79 -7.95 4.14 3.36
CA PRO A 79 -8.37 4.65 4.66
C PRO A 79 -7.73 6.00 5.02
N ARG A 80 -6.43 6.18 4.76
CA ARG A 80 -5.75 7.47 4.98
C ARG A 80 -6.39 8.60 4.16
N LYS A 81 -6.57 8.37 2.85
CA LYS A 81 -7.22 9.35 1.96
C LYS A 81 -8.64 9.68 2.37
N VAL A 82 -9.40 8.67 2.81
CA VAL A 82 -10.78 8.88 3.30
C VAL A 82 -10.78 9.69 4.58
N ASN A 83 -9.86 9.42 5.52
CA ASN A 83 -9.72 10.17 6.76
C ASN A 83 -9.29 11.63 6.52
N GLU A 84 -8.51 11.91 5.48
CA GLU A 84 -8.16 13.28 5.07
C GLU A 84 -9.37 14.06 4.52
N LEU A 85 -10.38 13.36 4.00
CA LEU A 85 -11.53 13.95 3.32
C LEU A 85 -12.81 13.97 4.17
N ILE A 86 -12.85 13.20 5.26
CA ILE A 86 -14.08 12.97 6.03
C ILE A 86 -14.67 14.25 6.64
N ASP A 87 -13.82 15.19 7.03
CA ASP A 87 -14.25 16.48 7.59
C ASP A 87 -14.60 17.51 6.50
N THR A 88 -14.26 17.23 5.24
CA THR A 88 -14.49 18.15 4.10
C THR A 88 -15.76 17.82 3.33
N TYR A 89 -16.21 16.56 3.36
CA TYR A 89 -17.35 16.08 2.58
C TYR A 89 -18.46 15.56 3.47
N ASP A 90 -19.70 15.98 3.18
CA ASP A 90 -20.88 15.64 3.98
C ASP A 90 -21.31 14.16 3.86
N SER A 91 -20.80 13.42 2.86
CA SER A 91 -21.21 12.04 2.63
C SER A 91 -20.11 11.14 2.07
N ALA A 92 -20.17 9.85 2.44
CA ALA A 92 -19.32 8.80 1.85
C ALA A 92 -19.51 8.66 0.34
N LYS A 93 -20.69 9.03 -0.18
CA LYS A 93 -21.02 9.00 -1.60
C LYS A 93 -20.21 10.03 -2.40
N ASP A 94 -19.98 11.21 -1.83
CA ASP A 94 -19.20 12.26 -2.49
C ASP A 94 -17.71 11.92 -2.53
N ILE A 95 -17.19 11.40 -1.41
CA ILE A 95 -15.83 10.85 -1.34
C ILE A 95 -15.65 9.70 -2.34
N ALA A 96 -16.66 8.82 -2.47
CA ALA A 96 -16.62 7.71 -3.42
C ALA A 96 -16.55 8.19 -4.87
N LYS A 97 -17.34 9.23 -5.22
CA LYS A 97 -17.29 9.85 -6.54
C LYS A 97 -15.93 10.50 -6.84
N LEU A 98 -15.35 11.20 -5.86
CA LEU A 98 -14.05 11.85 -6.00
C LEU A 98 -12.93 10.82 -6.22
N LEU A 99 -12.89 9.77 -5.40
CA LEU A 99 -11.82 8.77 -5.43
C LEU A 99 -12.05 7.65 -6.46
N GLY A 100 -13.19 7.65 -7.16
CA GLY A 100 -13.53 6.65 -8.17
C GLY A 100 -13.86 5.27 -7.59
N HIS A 101 -14.46 5.22 -6.41
CA HIS A 101 -14.82 3.99 -5.70
C HIS A 101 -16.34 3.85 -5.53
N THR A 102 -16.76 2.69 -5.03
CA THR A 102 -18.15 2.52 -4.57
C THR A 102 -18.33 3.11 -3.18
N GLU A 103 -19.54 3.56 -2.86
CA GLU A 103 -19.88 4.07 -1.51
C GLU A 103 -19.56 3.05 -0.41
N LEU A 104 -19.93 1.78 -0.61
CA LEU A 104 -19.62 0.69 0.31
C LEU A 104 -18.11 0.53 0.56
N ARG A 105 -17.28 0.80 -0.46
CA ARG A 105 -15.82 0.72 -0.32
C ARG A 105 -15.30 1.84 0.58
N ILE A 106 -15.85 3.05 0.44
CA ILE A 106 -15.50 4.19 1.28
C ILE A 106 -15.96 3.99 2.71
N GLN A 107 -17.20 3.54 2.93
CA GLN A 107 -17.73 3.24 4.27
C GLN A 107 -16.81 2.25 5.01
N ARG A 108 -16.41 1.16 4.35
CA ARG A 108 -15.45 0.20 4.92
C ARG A 108 -14.07 0.80 5.21
N ALA A 109 -13.66 1.81 4.46
CA ALA A 109 -12.38 2.49 4.68
C ALA A 109 -12.45 3.52 5.81
N MET A 110 -13.61 4.15 6.04
CA MET A 110 -13.85 5.05 7.19
C MET A 110 -13.69 4.30 8.51
N ASP A 111 -14.21 3.08 8.60
CA ASP A 111 -14.13 2.26 9.82
C ASP A 111 -12.76 1.59 10.02
N HIS A 112 -11.82 1.75 9.07
CA HIS A 112 -10.58 0.99 9.06
C HIS A 112 -9.43 1.72 9.75
N VAL A 113 -8.91 1.11 10.83
CA VAL A 113 -7.65 1.54 11.45
C VAL A 113 -6.48 0.88 10.73
N VAL A 114 -5.61 1.69 10.11
CA VAL A 114 -4.43 1.20 9.39
C VAL A 114 -3.44 0.56 10.36
N SER A 115 -3.10 -0.71 10.13
CA SER A 115 -2.16 -1.44 10.97
C SER A 115 -0.75 -0.82 10.97
N ASP A 116 -0.06 -0.89 12.11
CA ASP A 116 1.34 -0.46 12.25
C ASP A 116 2.25 -1.10 11.20
N ASN A 117 1.99 -2.34 10.81
CA ASN A 117 2.80 -3.02 9.79
C ASN A 117 2.67 -2.34 8.41
N ILE A 118 1.47 -1.92 8.03
CA ILE A 118 1.27 -1.18 6.78
C ILE A 118 1.85 0.22 6.89
N ASN A 119 1.68 0.90 8.04
CA ASN A 119 2.30 2.20 8.28
C ASN A 119 3.83 2.13 8.11
N ASN A 120 4.49 1.17 8.76
CA ASN A 120 5.94 0.97 8.61
C ASN A 120 6.36 0.71 7.16
N ILE A 121 5.59 -0.08 6.40
CA ILE A 121 5.88 -0.33 4.98
C ILE A 121 5.80 0.96 4.16
N LEU A 122 4.78 1.79 4.41
CA LEU A 122 4.58 3.06 3.71
C LEU A 122 5.73 4.04 4.02
N ASP A 123 6.11 4.16 5.29
CA ASP A 123 7.15 5.07 5.77
C ASP A 123 8.55 4.63 5.30
N GLU A 124 8.82 3.32 5.28
CA GLU A 124 10.05 2.75 4.71
C GLU A 124 10.17 3.02 3.21
N ALA A 125 9.05 3.01 2.47
CA ALA A 125 9.04 3.31 1.05
C ALA A 125 9.34 4.78 0.78
N ASP A 126 8.75 5.71 1.55
CA ASP A 126 9.05 7.15 1.43
C ASP A 126 10.51 7.47 1.75
N SER A 127 11.01 6.89 2.84
CA SER A 127 12.41 7.02 3.23
C SER A 127 13.38 6.45 2.21
N TRP A 128 12.96 5.47 1.40
CA TRP A 128 13.77 4.87 0.36
C TRP A 128 13.80 5.73 -0.91
N LEU A 129 12.66 6.28 -1.33
CA LEU A 129 12.57 7.19 -2.47
C LEU A 129 13.40 8.46 -2.24
N ASN A 130 13.30 9.07 -1.05
CA ASN A 130 14.07 10.25 -0.70
C ASN A 130 15.60 10.04 -0.76
N LYS A 131 16.08 8.79 -0.73
CA LYS A 131 17.50 8.44 -0.88
C LYS A 131 17.94 8.18 -2.31
N LEU A 132 16.99 8.02 -3.24
CA LEU A 132 17.27 7.86 -4.67
C LEU A 132 17.30 9.21 -5.38
N ASP A 133 16.58 10.21 -4.84
CA ASP A 133 16.53 11.58 -5.37
C ASP A 133 17.68 12.48 -4.84
N ASN A 134 18.52 11.98 -3.92
CA ASN A 134 19.73 12.62 -3.41
C ASN A 134 20.98 11.86 -3.87
#